data_AF-A0A4V3EJ34-F1
#
_entry.id   AF-A0A4V3EJ34-F1
#
_cell.length_a   1.000
_cell.length_b   1.000
_cell.length_c   1.000
_cell.angle_alpha   90.00
_cell.angle_beta   90.00
_cell.angle_gamma   90.00
#
_symmetry.space_group_name_H-M   'P 1'
#
loop_
_entity.id
_entity.type
_entity.pdbx_description
1 polymer ?
#
loop_
_entity_poly.entity_id
_entity_poly.type
_entity_poly.pdbx_seq_one_letter_code
_entity_poly.pdbx_strand_id
1 'polypeptide(L)'
;MPTAHEIAPDQLFAEADRARSEAPRRFGVPARLLFAALDLLYGRASTLEKFRVLEVVARVPYQAWEQVAFVAITHTHEQPSFARDIQQRVRGARSQQDNELLHLLMIEEQLDQRRFRRSWIRGRLLPQAMAFVYYQISWLLYVVRPQWSYALNADFEHHALHTYLDFVDDHPEFHDTPWVSDFQDDYAPWSTLAEFYTSIALDERSHRDESIALVAAARFGDSADGTSDAPSAG
;
A
#
# COMPACT_ATOMS: atom_id res chain seq x y z
N MET A 1 -0.34 -5.23 12.72
CA MET A 1 0.60 -6.23 12.18
C MET A 1 1.97 -5.60 12.27
N PRO A 2 3.03 -6.36 12.55
CA PRO A 2 4.38 -5.84 12.45
C PRO A 2 4.63 -5.35 11.02
N THR A 3 5.15 -4.14 10.83
CA THR A 3 5.77 -3.76 9.55
C THR A 3 7.05 -4.60 9.38
N ALA A 4 7.61 -4.70 8.17
CA ALA A 4 8.82 -5.50 7.92
C ALA A 4 10.00 -5.10 8.83
N HIS A 5 9.99 -3.86 9.32
CA HIS A 5 10.96 -3.28 10.24
C HIS A 5 10.90 -3.89 11.65
N GLU A 6 9.77 -4.51 12.02
CA GLU A 6 9.61 -5.25 13.27
C GLU A 6 10.03 -6.73 13.12
N ILE A 7 10.33 -7.19 11.89
CA ILE A 7 10.82 -8.55 11.64
C ILE A 7 12.31 -8.58 11.93
N ALA A 8 12.74 -9.57 12.72
CA ALA A 8 14.16 -9.76 12.99
C ALA A 8 14.92 -10.07 11.69
N PRO A 9 16.12 -9.51 11.45
CA PRO A 9 16.84 -9.69 10.18
C PRO A 9 17.05 -11.16 9.77
N ASP A 10 17.25 -12.05 10.73
CA ASP A 10 17.41 -13.49 10.51
C ASP A 10 16.11 -14.20 10.08
N GLN A 11 14.96 -13.56 10.25
CA GLN A 11 13.64 -14.08 9.88
C GLN A 11 13.11 -13.54 8.55
N LEU A 12 13.72 -12.48 8.01
CA LEU A 12 13.20 -11.74 6.86
C LEU A 12 12.93 -12.64 5.65
N PHE A 13 13.94 -13.38 5.19
CA PHE A 13 13.80 -14.27 4.03
C PHE A 13 12.85 -15.45 4.29
N ALA A 14 12.78 -15.95 5.53
CA ALA A 14 11.83 -17.00 5.88
C ALA A 14 10.38 -16.51 5.82
N GLU A 15 10.13 -15.25 6.18
CA GLU A 15 8.80 -14.64 6.04
C GLU A 15 8.47 -14.36 4.57
N ALA A 16 9.47 -13.96 3.77
CA ALA A 16 9.33 -13.81 2.33
C ALA A 16 8.96 -15.12 1.64
N ASP A 17 9.60 -16.23 2.01
CA ASP A 17 9.26 -17.57 1.51
C ASP A 17 7.83 -17.99 1.87
N ARG A 18 7.38 -17.66 3.10
CA ARG A 18 5.99 -17.88 3.50
C ARG A 18 5.05 -17.06 2.63
N ALA A 19 5.32 -15.76 2.47
CA ALA A 19 4.52 -14.87 1.63
C ALA A 19 4.41 -15.38 0.18
N ARG A 20 5.51 -15.89 -0.38
CA ARG A 20 5.59 -16.47 -1.72
C ARG A 20 4.74 -17.74 -1.87
N SER A 21 4.57 -18.50 -0.79
CA SER A 21 3.75 -19.72 -0.75
C SER A 21 2.25 -19.47 -0.58
N GLU A 22 1.83 -18.22 -0.37
CA GLU A 22 0.44 -17.87 -0.19
C GLU A 22 -0.37 -18.06 -1.47
N ALA A 23 -1.67 -18.38 -1.30
CA ALA A 23 -2.54 -18.60 -2.45
C ALA A 23 -2.68 -17.29 -3.27
N PRO A 24 -2.58 -17.36 -4.61
CA PRO A 24 -2.71 -16.19 -5.45
C PRO A 24 -4.10 -15.58 -5.32
N ARG A 25 -4.17 -14.24 -5.26
CA ARG A 25 -5.46 -13.53 -5.23
C ARG A 25 -6.08 -13.45 -6.61
N ARG A 26 -7.40 -13.61 -6.67
CA ARG A 26 -8.17 -13.37 -7.90
C ARG A 26 -8.47 -11.88 -8.01
N PHE A 27 -7.70 -11.18 -8.83
CA PHE A 27 -7.84 -9.75 -9.02
C PHE A 27 -9.20 -9.35 -9.60
N GLY A 28 -9.78 -8.30 -9.02
CA GLY A 28 -10.94 -7.60 -9.57
C GLY A 28 -10.69 -7.03 -10.97
N VAL A 29 -11.75 -6.62 -11.67
CA VAL A 29 -11.63 -5.96 -12.99
C VAL A 29 -10.76 -4.69 -12.93
N PRO A 30 -10.94 -3.76 -11.96
CA PRO A 30 -10.14 -2.53 -11.95
C PRO A 30 -8.64 -2.80 -11.77
N ALA A 31 -8.28 -3.71 -10.86
CA ALA A 31 -6.89 -4.12 -10.62
C ALA A 31 -6.26 -4.73 -11.88
N ARG A 32 -6.96 -5.66 -12.56
CA ARG A 32 -6.47 -6.26 -13.81
C ARG A 32 -6.23 -5.24 -14.91
N LEU A 33 -7.11 -4.25 -15.05
CA LEU A 33 -6.94 -3.18 -16.03
C LEU A 33 -5.73 -2.30 -15.69
N LEU A 34 -5.54 -1.97 -14.41
CA LEU A 34 -4.39 -1.21 -13.94
C LEU A 34 -3.07 -1.94 -14.22
N PHE A 35 -2.97 -3.22 -13.87
CA PHE A 35 -1.74 -4.00 -14.10
C PHE A 35 -1.48 -4.20 -15.59
N ALA A 36 -2.52 -4.46 -16.39
CA ALA A 36 -2.37 -4.55 -17.84
C ALA A 36 -1.88 -3.22 -18.45
N ALA A 37 -2.34 -2.07 -17.94
CA ALA A 37 -1.86 -0.77 -18.37
C ALA A 37 -0.39 -0.53 -17.96
N LEU A 38 -0.02 -0.90 -16.72
CA LEU A 38 1.37 -0.84 -16.25
C LEU A 38 2.30 -1.68 -17.12
N ASP A 39 1.92 -2.94 -17.37
CA ASP A 39 2.70 -3.87 -18.20
C ASP A 39 2.83 -3.38 -19.65
N LEU A 40 1.78 -2.76 -20.19
CA LEU A 40 1.81 -2.19 -21.54
C LEU A 40 2.77 -0.98 -21.63
N LEU A 41 2.78 -0.12 -20.60
CA LEU A 41 3.53 1.13 -20.62
C LEU A 41 4.99 0.97 -20.19
N TYR A 42 5.25 0.08 -19.23
CA TYR A 42 6.57 -0.10 -18.59
C TYR A 42 7.20 -1.48 -18.83
N GLY A 43 6.43 -2.43 -19.35
CA GLY A 43 6.87 -3.81 -19.56
C GLY A 43 6.49 -4.73 -18.40
N ARG A 44 6.56 -6.03 -18.67
CA ARG A 44 6.24 -7.07 -17.68
C ARG A 44 7.35 -7.27 -16.66
N ALA A 45 8.61 -7.09 -17.07
CA ALA A 45 9.76 -7.27 -16.20
C ALA A 45 9.74 -6.31 -15.01
N SER A 46 10.13 -6.82 -13.84
CA SER A 46 10.36 -6.03 -12.64
C SER A 46 11.60 -5.17 -12.82
N THR A 47 11.42 -3.85 -12.92
CA THR A 47 12.50 -2.89 -13.11
C THR A 47 12.34 -1.74 -12.12
N LEU A 48 13.44 -1.09 -11.74
CA LEU A 48 13.39 0.08 -10.84
C LEU A 48 12.52 1.22 -11.38
N GLU A 49 12.48 1.42 -12.70
CA GLU A 49 11.56 2.39 -13.30
C GLU A 49 10.09 2.00 -13.05
N LYS A 50 9.74 0.71 -13.17
CA LYS A 50 8.38 0.21 -12.90
C LYS A 50 8.03 0.33 -11.42
N PHE A 51 8.94 -0.02 -10.51
CA PHE A 51 8.73 0.13 -9.06
C PHE A 51 8.48 1.58 -8.68
N ARG A 52 9.30 2.51 -9.16
CA ARG A 52 9.07 3.94 -8.94
C ARG A 52 7.65 4.37 -9.30
N VAL A 53 7.10 3.86 -10.41
CA VAL A 53 5.73 4.17 -10.83
C VAL A 53 4.70 3.48 -9.93
N LEU A 54 4.95 2.24 -9.51
CA LEU A 54 4.14 1.56 -8.51
C LEU A 54 4.08 2.39 -7.21
N GLU A 55 5.20 2.82 -6.65
CA GLU A 55 5.27 3.59 -5.39
C GLU A 55 4.60 4.99 -5.48
N VAL A 56 4.58 5.59 -6.67
CA VAL A 56 3.81 6.83 -6.90
C VAL A 56 2.31 6.57 -6.83
N VAL A 57 1.87 5.41 -7.32
CA VAL A 57 0.46 5.00 -7.36
C VAL A 57 0.01 4.37 -6.04
N ALA A 58 0.89 3.68 -5.31
CA ALA A 58 0.61 2.91 -4.10
C ALA A 58 0.05 3.78 -2.96
N ARG A 59 0.60 4.98 -2.76
CA ARG A 59 0.10 5.95 -1.75
C ARG A 59 -1.33 6.45 -1.98
N VAL A 60 -1.85 6.34 -3.20
CA VAL A 60 -3.01 7.10 -3.66
C VAL A 60 -4.34 6.65 -3.02
N PRO A 61 -4.63 5.35 -2.82
CA PRO A 61 -5.85 4.92 -2.14
C PRO A 61 -5.94 5.46 -0.72
N TYR A 62 -4.83 5.45 0.02
CA TYR A 62 -4.76 6.00 1.37
C TYR A 62 -5.04 7.51 1.41
N GLN A 63 -4.52 8.28 0.45
CA GLN A 63 -4.85 9.71 0.28
C GLN A 63 -6.35 9.93 0.04
N ALA A 64 -6.96 9.09 -0.79
CA ALA A 64 -8.40 9.16 -1.06
C ALA A 64 -9.22 8.86 0.20
N TRP A 65 -8.83 7.86 1.01
CA TRP A 65 -9.51 7.52 2.26
C TRP A 65 -9.39 8.64 3.29
N GLU A 66 -8.22 9.24 3.42
CA GLU A 66 -8.00 10.41 4.29
C GLU A 66 -8.87 11.60 3.88
N GLN A 67 -8.90 11.94 2.59
CA GLN A 67 -9.73 13.04 2.08
C GLN A 67 -11.21 12.83 2.39
N VAL A 68 -11.74 11.62 2.18
CA VAL A 68 -13.13 11.32 2.50
C VAL A 68 -13.37 11.39 4.01
N ALA A 69 -12.43 10.93 4.83
CA ALA A 69 -12.53 11.01 6.28
C ALA A 69 -12.57 12.46 6.80
N PHE A 70 -11.81 13.38 6.18
CA PHE A 70 -11.89 14.80 6.50
C PHE A 70 -13.27 15.40 6.19
N VAL A 71 -13.85 15.05 5.03
CA VAL A 71 -15.20 15.47 4.68
C VAL A 71 -16.24 14.87 5.64
N ALA A 72 -16.06 13.63 6.09
CA ALA A 72 -16.96 13.01 7.05
C ALA A 72 -16.91 13.72 8.42
N ILE A 73 -15.72 13.99 8.95
CA ILE A 73 -15.53 14.63 10.27
C ILE A 73 -16.23 16.00 10.37
N THR A 74 -16.26 16.79 9.30
CA THR A 74 -16.92 18.12 9.35
C THR A 74 -18.43 18.01 9.54
N HIS A 75 -19.04 16.88 9.16
CA HIS A 75 -20.48 16.65 9.26
C HIS A 75 -20.89 15.80 10.47
N THR A 76 -19.94 15.22 11.22
CA THR A 76 -20.24 14.29 12.33
C THR A 76 -19.64 14.70 13.68
N HIS A 77 -19.40 16.00 13.86
CA HIS A 77 -18.80 16.57 15.07
C HIS A 77 -19.66 16.41 16.33
N GLU A 78 -20.95 16.12 16.19
CA GLU A 78 -21.88 15.91 17.30
C GLU A 78 -21.78 14.50 17.94
N GLN A 79 -20.96 13.59 17.37
CA GLN A 79 -20.80 12.20 17.83
C GLN A 79 -19.33 11.88 18.14
N PRO A 80 -18.85 12.07 19.38
CA PRO A 80 -17.44 11.93 19.73
C PRO A 80 -16.82 10.55 19.51
N SER A 81 -17.58 9.46 19.71
CA SER A 81 -17.10 8.09 19.47
C SER A 81 -16.85 7.84 17.99
N PHE A 82 -17.80 8.21 17.14
CA PHE A 82 -17.67 8.09 15.68
C PHE A 82 -16.52 8.95 15.13
N ALA A 83 -16.36 10.18 15.65
CA ALA A 83 -15.23 11.04 15.29
C ALA A 83 -13.88 10.42 15.66
N ARG A 84 -13.80 9.70 16.79
CA ARG A 84 -12.60 8.99 17.23
C ARG A 84 -12.25 7.81 16.31
N ASP A 85 -13.26 7.06 15.86
CA ASP A 85 -13.07 5.96 14.91
C ASP A 85 -12.55 6.48 13.55
N ILE A 86 -13.10 7.59 13.05
CA ILE A 86 -12.60 8.24 11.84
C ILE A 86 -11.14 8.69 12.04
N GLN A 87 -10.84 9.34 13.16
CA GLN A 87 -9.48 9.80 13.46
C GLN A 87 -8.48 8.63 13.46
N GLN A 88 -8.85 7.48 14.03
CA GLN A 88 -8.00 6.29 14.03
C GLN A 88 -7.74 5.78 12.61
N ARG A 89 -8.76 5.74 11.75
CA ARG A 89 -8.61 5.37 10.34
C ARG A 89 -7.71 6.33 9.57
N VAL A 90 -7.83 7.63 9.80
CA VAL A 90 -6.96 8.65 9.19
C VAL A 90 -5.51 8.45 9.60
N ARG A 91 -5.24 8.17 10.89
CA ARG A 91 -3.88 7.91 11.36
C ARG A 91 -3.28 6.67 10.71
N GLY A 92 -4.05 5.58 10.61
CA GLY A 92 -3.62 4.38 9.90
C GLY A 92 -3.29 4.66 8.43
N ALA A 93 -4.21 5.31 7.71
CA ALA A 93 -4.00 5.67 6.31
C ALA A 93 -2.77 6.57 6.11
N ARG A 94 -2.50 7.52 7.00
CA ARG A 94 -1.27 8.35 6.93
C ARG A 94 -0.01 7.54 7.14
N SER A 95 -0.02 6.64 8.12
CA SER A 95 1.13 5.77 8.37
C SER A 95 1.50 4.97 7.12
N GLN A 96 0.50 4.45 6.39
CA GLN A 96 0.74 3.74 5.13
C GLN A 96 1.18 4.69 4.01
N GLN A 97 0.59 5.88 3.89
CA GLN A 97 1.10 6.88 2.93
C GLN A 97 2.57 7.23 3.15
N ASP A 98 2.99 7.36 4.40
CA ASP A 98 4.35 7.73 4.76
C ASP A 98 5.33 6.57 4.46
N ASN A 99 4.93 5.32 4.71
CA ASN A 99 5.70 4.14 4.34
C ASN A 99 5.88 4.04 2.80
N GLU A 100 4.81 4.17 2.02
CA GLU A 100 4.85 4.20 0.55
C GLU A 100 5.65 5.40 -0.01
N LEU A 101 5.64 6.53 0.70
CA LEU A 101 6.51 7.66 0.37
C LEU A 101 7.98 7.30 0.59
N LEU A 102 8.30 6.65 1.70
CA LEU A 102 9.66 6.23 2.01
C LEU A 102 10.18 5.19 0.99
N HIS A 103 9.35 4.22 0.59
CA HIS A 103 9.64 3.32 -0.53
C HIS A 103 10.02 4.09 -1.79
N LEU A 104 9.19 5.06 -2.22
CA LEU A 104 9.50 5.89 -3.39
C LEU A 104 10.83 6.63 -3.24
N LEU A 105 11.09 7.25 -2.08
CA LEU A 105 12.32 8.02 -1.87
C LEU A 105 13.56 7.14 -2.02
N MET A 106 13.55 5.94 -1.43
CA MET A 106 14.64 4.97 -1.52
C MET A 106 14.79 4.43 -2.96
N ILE A 107 13.69 4.16 -3.67
CA ILE A 107 13.73 3.77 -5.08
C ILE A 107 14.28 4.90 -5.97
N GLU A 108 13.91 6.16 -5.71
CA GLU A 108 14.43 7.32 -6.43
C GLU A 108 15.94 7.49 -6.23
N GLU A 109 16.43 7.32 -5.00
CA GLU A 109 17.86 7.32 -4.70
C GLU A 109 18.60 6.20 -5.45
N GLN A 110 18.04 4.99 -5.44
CA GLN A 110 18.58 3.84 -6.18
C GLN A 110 18.69 4.11 -7.69
N LEU A 111 17.70 4.78 -8.28
CA LEU A 111 17.74 5.19 -9.69
C LEU A 111 18.81 6.25 -9.95
N ASP A 112 18.98 7.20 -9.05
CA ASP A 112 19.94 8.29 -9.17
C ASP A 112 21.39 7.79 -9.02
N GLN A 113 21.66 6.88 -8.07
CA GLN A 113 22.95 6.20 -7.92
C GLN A 113 23.35 5.45 -9.20
N ARG A 114 22.37 4.88 -9.92
CA ARG A 114 22.56 4.20 -11.22
C ARG A 114 22.59 5.16 -12.42
N ARG A 115 22.52 6.47 -12.18
CA ARG A 115 22.48 7.54 -13.21
C ARG A 115 21.36 7.34 -14.23
N PHE A 116 20.23 6.80 -13.79
CA PHE A 116 19.10 6.50 -14.67
C PHE A 116 18.55 7.78 -15.32
N ARG A 117 18.46 7.80 -16.65
CA ARG A 117 17.96 8.96 -17.39
C ARG A 117 16.45 8.88 -17.60
N ARG A 118 15.73 9.78 -16.94
CA ARG A 118 14.27 9.85 -17.01
C ARG A 118 13.81 10.60 -18.26
N SER A 119 12.93 9.99 -19.05
CA SER A 119 12.21 10.73 -20.08
C SER A 119 11.13 11.60 -19.45
N TRP A 120 10.79 12.74 -20.05
CA TRP A 120 9.78 13.64 -19.50
C TRP A 120 8.38 13.00 -19.50
N ILE A 121 8.01 12.32 -20.58
CA ILE A 121 6.68 11.70 -20.71
C ILE A 121 6.57 10.47 -19.78
N ARG A 122 7.45 9.47 -19.96
CA ARG A 122 7.36 8.20 -19.22
C ARG A 122 7.84 8.32 -17.79
N GLY A 123 8.83 9.17 -17.51
CA GLY A 123 9.35 9.36 -16.15
C GLY A 123 8.55 10.34 -15.29
N ARG A 124 7.77 11.27 -15.86
CA ARG A 124 7.05 12.29 -15.08
C ARG A 124 5.56 12.39 -15.39
N LEU A 125 5.18 12.60 -16.65
CA LEU A 125 3.78 12.84 -17.00
C LEU A 125 2.90 11.60 -16.78
N LEU A 126 3.32 10.44 -17.29
CA LEU A 126 2.54 9.20 -17.21
C LEU A 126 2.27 8.74 -15.77
N PRO A 127 3.26 8.68 -14.86
CA PRO A 127 3.01 8.28 -13.48
C PRO A 127 2.01 9.20 -12.77
N GLN A 128 2.08 10.51 -13.01
CA GLN A 128 1.16 11.48 -12.43
C GLN A 128 -0.26 11.33 -12.98
N ALA A 129 -0.40 11.10 -14.30
CA ALA A 129 -1.69 10.83 -14.91
C ALA A 129 -2.32 9.53 -14.38
N MET A 130 -1.51 8.48 -14.21
CA MET A 130 -1.95 7.21 -13.61
C MET A 130 -2.39 7.38 -12.17
N ALA A 131 -1.58 8.08 -11.34
CA ALA A 131 -1.92 8.40 -9.96
C ALA A 131 -3.22 9.19 -9.87
N PHE A 132 -3.42 10.19 -10.74
CA PHE A 132 -4.65 10.96 -10.79
C PHE A 132 -5.87 10.08 -11.11
N VAL A 133 -5.81 9.26 -12.17
CA VAL A 133 -6.93 8.36 -12.53
C VAL A 133 -7.21 7.37 -11.41
N TYR A 134 -6.16 6.78 -10.83
CA TYR A 134 -6.30 5.83 -9.74
C TYR A 134 -6.91 6.48 -8.49
N TYR A 135 -6.55 7.73 -8.18
CA TYR A 135 -7.17 8.51 -7.10
C TYR A 135 -8.68 8.63 -7.30
N GLN A 136 -9.12 9.04 -8.51
CA GLN A 136 -10.56 9.20 -8.79
C GLN A 136 -11.32 7.88 -8.61
N ILE A 137 -10.73 6.77 -9.07
CA ILE A 137 -11.32 5.43 -8.90
C ILE A 137 -11.40 5.06 -7.42
N SER A 138 -10.28 5.15 -6.70
CA SER A 138 -10.20 4.79 -5.28
C SER A 138 -11.14 5.62 -4.41
N TRP A 139 -11.23 6.93 -4.68
CA TRP A 139 -12.14 7.85 -4.03
C TRP A 139 -13.60 7.49 -4.31
N LEU A 140 -13.98 7.29 -5.58
CA LEU A 140 -15.34 6.96 -5.96
C LEU A 140 -15.79 5.63 -5.34
N LEU A 141 -14.94 4.60 -5.41
CA LEU A 141 -15.21 3.32 -4.78
C LEU A 141 -15.36 3.48 -3.26
N TYR A 142 -14.52 4.30 -2.63
CA TYR A 142 -14.57 4.49 -1.19
C TYR A 142 -15.84 5.19 -0.72
N VAL A 143 -16.29 6.22 -1.45
CA VAL A 143 -17.53 6.93 -1.15
C VAL A 143 -18.77 6.06 -1.40
N VAL A 144 -18.79 5.26 -2.48
CA VAL A 144 -19.92 4.39 -2.81
C VAL A 144 -19.99 3.20 -1.85
N ARG A 145 -18.87 2.51 -1.66
CA ARG A 145 -18.77 1.32 -0.83
C ARG A 145 -17.30 1.09 -0.41
N PRO A 146 -16.87 1.52 0.79
CA PRO A 146 -15.48 1.45 1.26
C PRO A 146 -14.78 0.11 1.01
N GLN A 147 -15.52 -1.00 1.16
CA GLN A 147 -15.06 -2.37 0.91
C GLN A 147 -14.50 -2.58 -0.49
N TRP A 148 -15.04 -1.90 -1.50
CA TRP A 148 -14.53 -2.02 -2.88
C TRP A 148 -13.18 -1.32 -3.04
N SER A 149 -12.98 -0.18 -2.37
CA SER A 149 -11.71 0.53 -2.38
C SER A 149 -10.65 -0.26 -1.62
N TYR A 150 -10.98 -0.81 -0.43
CA TYR A 150 -10.08 -1.69 0.31
C TYR A 150 -9.75 -2.98 -0.46
N ALA A 151 -10.72 -3.59 -1.15
CA ALA A 151 -10.47 -4.77 -1.97
C ALA A 151 -9.55 -4.46 -3.16
N LEU A 152 -9.75 -3.30 -3.81
CA LEU A 152 -8.86 -2.83 -4.88
C LEU A 152 -7.43 -2.62 -4.35
N ASN A 153 -7.28 -2.00 -3.18
CA ASN A 153 -5.98 -1.80 -2.55
C ASN A 153 -5.32 -3.16 -2.25
N ALA A 154 -6.04 -4.09 -1.61
CA ALA A 154 -5.50 -5.43 -1.34
C ALA A 154 -5.06 -6.19 -2.61
N ASP A 155 -5.71 -5.95 -3.75
CA ASP A 155 -5.27 -6.52 -5.02
C ASP A 155 -3.98 -5.84 -5.54
N PHE A 156 -3.87 -4.51 -5.38
CA PHE A 156 -2.67 -3.73 -5.66
C PHE A 156 -1.46 -4.19 -4.83
N GLU A 157 -1.61 -4.24 -3.51
CA GLU A 157 -0.52 -4.62 -2.60
C GLU A 157 -0.08 -6.06 -2.80
N HIS A 158 -1.01 -6.97 -3.11
CA HIS A 158 -0.65 -8.35 -3.44
C HIS A 158 0.18 -8.45 -4.73
N HIS A 159 -0.13 -7.62 -5.73
CA HIS A 159 0.68 -7.53 -6.94
C HIS A 159 2.06 -6.92 -6.64
N ALA A 160 2.13 -5.86 -5.84
CA ALA A 160 3.38 -5.22 -5.44
C ALA A 160 4.31 -6.19 -4.69
N LEU A 161 3.79 -6.90 -3.68
CA LEU A 161 4.48 -7.98 -2.95
C LEU A 161 5.17 -8.96 -3.90
N HIS A 162 4.44 -9.55 -4.84
CA HIS A 162 5.01 -10.56 -5.74
C HIS A 162 6.00 -9.93 -6.73
N THR A 163 5.72 -8.72 -7.21
CA THR A 163 6.65 -8.01 -8.11
C THR A 163 8.01 -7.78 -7.44
N TYR A 164 8.03 -7.39 -6.15
CA TYR A 164 9.26 -7.22 -5.38
C TYR A 164 9.96 -8.54 -5.09
N LEU A 165 9.23 -9.59 -4.71
CA LEU A 165 9.83 -10.92 -4.49
C LEU A 165 10.45 -11.48 -5.78
N ASP A 166 9.76 -11.37 -6.91
CA ASP A 166 10.26 -11.78 -8.22
C ASP A 166 11.52 -10.96 -8.59
N PHE A 167 11.56 -9.67 -8.23
CA PHE A 167 12.72 -8.82 -8.49
C PHE A 167 13.96 -9.25 -7.73
N VAL A 168 13.82 -9.66 -6.47
CA VAL A 168 14.93 -10.21 -5.68
C VAL A 168 15.41 -11.53 -6.29
N ASP A 169 14.48 -12.40 -6.70
CA ASP A 169 14.82 -13.70 -7.31
C ASP A 169 15.53 -13.55 -8.67
N ASP A 170 15.10 -12.57 -9.46
CA ASP A 170 15.69 -12.26 -10.77
C ASP A 170 17.10 -11.64 -10.67
N HIS A 171 17.52 -11.20 -9.47
CA HIS A 171 18.79 -10.49 -9.23
C HIS A 171 19.54 -11.08 -8.02
N PRO A 172 20.10 -12.30 -8.15
CA PRO A 172 20.82 -12.96 -7.07
C PRO A 172 22.02 -12.15 -6.56
N GLU A 173 22.58 -11.26 -7.39
CA GLU A 173 23.65 -10.34 -6.98
C GLU A 173 23.25 -9.38 -5.86
N PHE A 174 21.95 -9.17 -5.61
CA PHE A 174 21.49 -8.30 -4.52
C PHE A 174 21.82 -8.85 -3.13
N HIS A 175 22.04 -10.15 -2.99
CA HIS A 175 22.47 -10.75 -1.73
C HIS A 175 23.89 -10.34 -1.33
N ASP A 176 24.73 -9.99 -2.30
CA ASP A 176 26.10 -9.56 -2.06
C ASP A 176 26.29 -8.05 -2.24
N THR A 177 25.30 -7.36 -2.83
CA THR A 177 25.38 -5.92 -3.08
C THR A 177 25.00 -5.16 -1.81
N PRO A 178 25.91 -4.32 -1.27
CA PRO A 178 25.60 -3.51 -0.09
C PRO A 178 24.42 -2.58 -0.32
N TRP A 179 23.53 -2.49 0.66
CA TRP A 179 22.52 -1.43 0.70
C TRP A 179 23.15 -0.17 1.29
N VAL A 180 23.09 0.92 0.53
CA VAL A 180 23.61 2.23 0.95
C VAL A 180 22.57 3.28 0.58
N SER A 181 22.08 4.00 1.59
CA SER A 181 21.03 5.00 1.43
C SER A 181 21.15 6.10 2.47
N ASP A 182 20.86 7.33 2.07
CA ASP A 182 20.69 8.45 2.99
C ASP A 182 19.45 8.27 3.90
N PHE A 183 18.52 7.37 3.56
CA PHE A 183 17.31 7.04 4.31
C PHE A 183 17.41 5.75 5.13
N GLN A 184 18.60 5.15 5.23
CA GLN A 184 18.84 3.90 5.97
C GLN A 184 18.25 3.93 7.39
N ASP A 185 18.46 5.04 8.12
CA ASP A 185 18.06 5.18 9.51
C ASP A 185 16.55 5.38 9.69
N ASP A 186 15.86 5.84 8.64
CA ASP A 186 14.41 6.06 8.62
C ASP A 186 13.63 4.78 8.28
N TYR A 187 14.29 3.82 7.63
CA TYR A 187 13.69 2.55 7.24
C TYR A 187 14.09 1.44 8.24
N ALA A 188 15.11 0.64 7.92
CA ALA A 188 15.59 -0.42 8.81
C ALA A 188 17.06 -0.73 8.51
N PRO A 189 17.81 -1.32 9.48
CA PRO A 189 19.24 -1.51 9.37
C PRO A 189 19.59 -2.73 8.49
N TRP A 190 19.23 -2.67 7.21
CA TRP A 190 19.55 -3.68 6.21
C TRP A 190 20.99 -3.53 5.72
N SER A 191 21.66 -4.65 5.45
CA SER A 191 23.05 -4.65 4.98
C SER A 191 23.15 -4.80 3.46
N THR A 192 22.15 -5.43 2.84
CA THR A 192 22.17 -5.83 1.43
C THR A 192 20.94 -5.35 0.68
N LEU A 193 21.05 -5.20 -0.64
CA LEU A 193 19.91 -4.87 -1.48
C LEU A 193 18.82 -5.94 -1.42
N ALA A 194 19.18 -7.21 -1.25
CA ALA A 194 18.21 -8.29 -1.13
C ALA A 194 17.34 -8.12 0.13
N GLU A 195 17.95 -7.82 1.28
CA GLU A 195 17.22 -7.52 2.51
C GLU A 195 16.32 -6.29 2.34
N PHE A 196 16.85 -5.22 1.73
CA PHE A 196 16.09 -4.01 1.48
C PHE A 196 14.82 -4.25 0.64
N TYR A 197 14.95 -4.85 -0.55
CA TYR A 197 13.79 -5.10 -1.42
C TYR A 197 12.84 -6.16 -0.85
N THR A 198 13.37 -7.14 -0.11
CA THR A 198 12.53 -8.13 0.59
C THR A 198 11.72 -7.48 1.71
N SER A 199 12.31 -6.51 2.43
CA SER A 199 11.60 -5.73 3.44
C SER A 199 10.43 -4.97 2.84
N ILE A 200 10.64 -4.26 1.72
CA ILE A 200 9.55 -3.58 1.01
C ILE A 200 8.45 -4.58 0.65
N ALA A 201 8.81 -5.73 0.08
CA ALA A 201 7.83 -6.76 -0.26
C ALA A 201 6.95 -7.17 0.93
N LEU A 202 7.55 -7.28 2.13
CA LEU A 202 6.83 -7.65 3.35
C LEU A 202 5.99 -6.51 3.93
N ASP A 203 6.37 -5.25 3.72
CA ASP A 203 5.49 -4.11 3.98
C ASP A 203 4.25 -4.18 3.09
N GLU A 204 4.41 -4.49 1.79
CA GLU A 204 3.27 -4.66 0.88
C GLU A 204 2.33 -5.79 1.33
N ARG A 205 2.89 -6.87 1.89
CA ARG A 205 2.08 -7.92 2.50
C ARG A 205 1.27 -7.41 3.70
N SER A 206 1.87 -6.58 4.54
CA SER A 206 1.19 -5.97 5.68
C SER A 206 0.06 -5.03 5.23
N HIS A 207 0.32 -4.17 4.25
CA HIS A 207 -0.67 -3.27 3.63
C HIS A 207 -1.86 -4.03 3.06
N ARG A 208 -1.57 -5.13 2.36
CA ARG A 208 -2.58 -6.04 1.83
C ARG A 208 -3.46 -6.61 2.94
N ASP A 209 -2.85 -7.15 3.98
CA ASP A 209 -3.55 -7.83 5.07
C ASP A 209 -4.41 -6.87 5.89
N GLU A 210 -3.92 -5.64 6.11
CA GLU A 210 -4.73 -4.56 6.69
C GLU A 210 -5.92 -4.22 5.80
N SER A 211 -5.71 -4.07 4.49
CA SER A 211 -6.79 -3.82 3.53
C SER A 211 -7.85 -4.93 3.55
N ILE A 212 -7.43 -6.20 3.64
CA ILE A 212 -8.34 -7.35 3.78
C ILE A 212 -9.13 -7.27 5.11
N ALA A 213 -8.46 -6.95 6.21
CA ALA A 213 -9.11 -6.79 7.51
C ALA A 213 -10.16 -5.67 7.48
N LEU A 214 -9.88 -4.56 6.79
CA LEU A 214 -10.82 -3.46 6.61
C LEU A 214 -12.04 -3.85 5.76
N VAL A 215 -11.88 -4.69 4.73
CA VAL A 215 -13.01 -5.28 3.98
C VAL A 215 -13.92 -6.07 4.93
N ALA A 216 -13.34 -6.87 5.82
CA ALA A 216 -14.09 -7.70 6.77
C ALA A 216 -14.78 -6.85 7.85
N ALA A 217 -14.08 -5.87 8.43
CA ALA A 217 -14.61 -5.00 9.48
C ALA A 217 -15.78 -4.14 8.97
N ALA A 218 -15.72 -3.69 7.71
CA ALA A 218 -16.81 -2.95 7.07
C ALA A 218 -18.07 -3.80 6.80
N ARG A 219 -18.10 -5.10 7.13
CA ARG A 219 -19.34 -5.90 7.13
C ARG A 219 -20.19 -5.74 8.39
N PHE A 220 -19.64 -5.25 9.50
CA PHE A 220 -20.39 -5.13 10.75
C PHE A 220 -20.97 -3.72 10.91
N GLY A 221 -22.17 -3.55 10.35
CA GLY A 221 -23.04 -2.38 10.50
C GLY A 221 -24.33 -2.63 11.29
N ASP A 222 -24.51 -3.82 11.89
CA ASP A 222 -25.72 -4.21 12.62
C ASP A 222 -25.59 -4.07 14.16
N SER A 223 -24.72 -3.18 14.65
CA SER A 223 -24.73 -2.82 16.08
C SER A 223 -25.76 -1.73 16.43
N ALA A 224 -26.65 -1.40 15.48
CA ALA A 224 -27.82 -0.59 15.72
C ALA A 224 -29.07 -1.48 15.75
N ASP A 225 -29.16 -2.40 16.72
CA ASP A 225 -30.46 -2.86 17.20
C ASP A 225 -30.38 -3.53 18.58
N GLY A 226 -31.18 -2.98 19.51
CA GLY A 226 -31.61 -3.61 20.75
C GLY A 226 -30.97 -3.06 22.03
N THR A 227 -31.65 -2.39 22.95
CA THR A 227 -33.07 -2.05 23.10
C THR A 227 -33.13 -0.90 24.11
N SER A 228 -33.71 0.22 23.71
CA SER A 228 -34.31 1.16 24.65
C SER A 228 -35.60 0.54 25.16
N ASP A 229 -35.65 0.16 26.43
CA ASP A 229 -36.91 0.03 27.17
C ASP A 229 -36.69 0.56 28.58
N ALA A 230 -36.96 1.85 28.73
CA ALA A 230 -37.38 2.41 29.99
C ALA A 230 -38.89 2.67 29.89
N PRO A 231 -39.71 2.16 30.82
CA PRO A 231 -40.96 2.79 31.14
C PRO A 231 -40.80 3.60 32.43
N SER A 232 -41.09 4.88 32.31
CA SER A 232 -41.45 5.74 33.44
C SER A 232 -42.77 5.30 34.07
N ALA A 233 -42.87 5.57 35.39
CA ALA A 233 -44.06 5.75 36.21
C ALA A 233 -44.61 4.52 36.99
N GLY A 234 -44.59 4.69 38.31
CA GLY A 234 -45.07 3.82 39.38
C GLY A 234 -44.50 4.27 40.71
#